data_AF-A0A934M1H6-F1
#
_entry.id   AF-A0A934M1H6-F1
#
_cell.length_a   1.000
_cell.length_b   1.000
_cell.length_c   1.000
_cell.angle_alpha   90.00
_cell.angle_beta   90.00
_cell.angle_gamma   90.00
#
_symmetry.space_group_name_H-M   'P 1'
#
loop_
_entity.id
_entity.type
_entity.pdbx_description
1 polymer ?
#
loop_
_entity_poly.entity_id
_entity_poly.type
_entity_poly.pdbx_seq_one_letter_code
_entity_poly.pdbx_strand_id
1 'polypeptide(L)'
;MTDGQGSIKSLIGRLFQAIAGIGGRRFRKILSWLRLTLVLAILAVTLSLIAAQLIGLKRSFVIEARSSLLDLVFTGNFNNWQFDQVIICRPADSPDPREAANPDAPCPDNIYEISKQTDYTIEWPDHSGVRLTLDPDGTLVVETGRDFPFLKASGKAGNPDREGEQVTPPGLPAGTLILVPAKAWFRNAALTFEGAATIGQDIRSGVRHYLHEGRWEARQTALFTWWLRQFTEVIKDGHLHHGVEVTVVDDKKIPVKVFGHVAPFLGGDLPAVFTVVALSEPGRTELRLGQFGLRDPAIVRPDLLDLASSSAIFVAAFAVLTILAALTQILSDLFARHGKGNAASRAKSEKELHD
;
A
#
# COMPACT_ATOMS: atom_id res chain seq x y z
N MET A 1 38.72 10.54 45.13
CA MET A 1 38.19 10.27 43.77
C MET A 1 39.04 11.01 42.73
N THR A 2 40.29 10.60 42.48
CA THR A 2 41.18 11.23 41.47
C THR A 2 42.26 10.28 40.92
N ASP A 3 42.09 8.95 41.05
CA ASP A 3 43.14 7.98 40.66
C ASP A 3 42.91 7.28 39.29
N GLY A 4 41.86 7.65 38.55
CA GLY A 4 41.53 7.03 37.26
C GLY A 4 42.36 7.51 36.06
N GLN A 5 43.03 8.66 36.16
CA GLN A 5 43.67 9.31 35.00
C GLN A 5 45.09 8.76 34.68
N GLY A 6 45.79 8.20 35.67
CA GLY A 6 47.15 7.65 35.48
C GLY A 6 47.18 6.34 34.71
N SER A 7 46.16 5.49 34.91
CA SER A 7 46.07 4.17 34.28
C SER A 7 45.94 4.26 32.76
N ILE A 8 45.06 5.16 32.27
CA ILE A 8 44.81 5.36 30.83
C ILE A 8 46.07 5.84 30.11
N LYS A 9 46.82 6.78 30.69
CA LYS A 9 48.07 7.28 30.07
C LYS A 9 49.14 6.19 29.95
N SER A 10 49.29 5.33 30.97
CA SER A 10 50.27 4.23 30.93
C SER A 10 49.91 3.17 29.88
N LEU A 11 48.60 2.90 29.71
CA LEU A 11 48.09 1.90 28.79
C LEU A 11 48.26 2.37 27.34
N ILE A 12 47.99 3.65 27.07
CA ILE A 12 48.28 4.31 25.79
C ILE A 12 49.78 4.26 25.47
N GLY A 13 50.65 4.57 26.44
CA GLY A 13 52.10 4.56 26.24
C GLY A 13 52.67 3.19 25.87
N ARG A 14 52.23 2.13 26.54
CA ARG A 14 52.64 0.74 26.21
C ARG A 14 52.15 0.30 24.83
N LEU A 15 50.96 0.73 24.44
CA LEU A 15 50.41 0.48 23.11
C LEU A 15 51.25 1.14 22.00
N PHE A 16 51.69 2.39 22.22
CA PHE A 16 52.57 3.09 21.28
C PHE A 16 53.95 2.42 21.15
N GLN A 17 54.56 1.96 22.25
CA GLN A 17 55.86 1.26 22.19
C GLN A 17 55.76 -0.10 21.48
N ALA A 18 54.70 -0.87 21.72
CA ALA A 18 54.47 -2.14 21.02
C ALA A 18 54.28 -1.94 19.50
N ILE A 19 53.63 -0.84 19.10
CA ILE A 19 53.41 -0.49 17.69
C ILE A 19 54.72 -0.04 17.01
N ALA A 20 55.62 0.65 17.73
CA ALA A 20 56.86 1.18 17.16
C ALA A 20 57.85 0.08 16.68
N GLY A 21 57.78 -1.14 17.24
CA GLY A 21 58.62 -2.28 16.83
C GLY A 21 58.19 -2.96 15.51
N ILE A 22 56.97 -2.70 15.03
CA ILE A 22 56.45 -3.28 13.79
C ILE A 22 56.95 -2.43 12.61
N GLY A 23 58.01 -2.88 11.95
CA GLY A 23 58.65 -2.13 10.85
C GLY A 23 57.64 -1.54 9.85
N GLY A 24 57.85 -0.27 9.45
CA GLY A 24 56.86 0.56 8.75
C GLY A 24 56.30 0.03 7.42
N ARG A 25 56.88 -1.04 6.85
CA ARG A 25 56.27 -1.81 5.74
C ARG A 25 55.14 -2.73 6.22
N ARG A 26 55.29 -3.40 7.36
CA ARG A 26 54.25 -4.27 7.94
C ARG A 26 53.07 -3.44 8.48
N PHE A 27 53.35 -2.32 9.13
CA PHE A 27 52.30 -1.41 9.62
C PHE A 27 51.40 -0.88 8.49
N ARG A 28 51.98 -0.44 7.37
CA ARG A 28 51.22 -0.01 6.18
C ARG A 28 50.34 -1.12 5.60
N LYS A 29 50.83 -2.36 5.56
CA LYS A 29 50.03 -3.51 5.13
C LYS A 29 48.86 -3.76 6.07
N ILE A 30 49.09 -3.80 7.38
CA ILE A 30 48.04 -4.01 8.39
C ILE A 30 46.95 -2.94 8.27
N LEU A 31 47.33 -1.66 8.15
CA LEU A 31 46.37 -0.57 8.01
C LEU A 31 45.57 -0.65 6.70
N SER A 32 46.21 -1.02 5.58
CA SER A 32 45.53 -1.24 4.30
C SER A 32 44.51 -2.37 4.38
N TRP A 33 44.87 -3.48 5.03
CA TRP A 33 43.97 -4.61 5.24
C TRP A 33 42.79 -4.21 6.12
N LEU A 34 43.03 -3.49 7.21
CA LEU A 34 41.99 -3.02 8.12
C LEU A 34 40.97 -2.10 7.42
N ARG A 35 41.42 -1.23 6.52
CA ARG A 35 40.53 -0.39 5.68
C ARG A 35 39.69 -1.24 4.74
N LEU A 36 40.31 -2.17 4.02
CA LEU A 36 39.61 -3.04 3.10
C LEU A 36 38.56 -3.87 3.85
N THR A 37 38.91 -4.45 5.01
CA THR A 37 37.95 -5.20 5.83
C THR A 37 36.82 -4.34 6.34
N LEU A 38 37.09 -3.09 6.74
CA LEU A 38 36.04 -2.18 7.22
C LEU A 38 35.08 -1.80 6.08
N VAL A 39 35.60 -1.46 4.90
CA VAL A 39 34.78 -1.16 3.71
C VAL A 39 33.94 -2.36 3.32
N LEU A 40 34.53 -3.57 3.30
CA LEU A 40 33.81 -4.81 3.01
C LEU A 40 32.75 -5.12 4.07
N ALA A 41 33.03 -4.90 5.36
CA ALA A 41 32.07 -5.09 6.43
C ALA A 41 30.90 -4.12 6.31
N ILE A 42 31.17 -2.85 6.03
CA ILE A 42 30.14 -1.83 5.78
C ILE A 42 29.28 -2.22 4.58
N LEU A 43 29.91 -2.62 3.47
CA LEU A 43 29.20 -3.06 2.27
C LEU A 43 28.34 -4.29 2.55
N ALA A 44 28.89 -5.29 3.26
CA ALA A 44 28.16 -6.50 3.63
C ALA A 44 26.96 -6.18 4.52
N VAL A 45 27.12 -5.35 5.56
CA VAL A 45 26.01 -4.92 6.42
C VAL A 45 24.96 -4.17 5.61
N THR A 46 25.37 -3.27 4.72
CA THR A 46 24.44 -2.50 3.87
C THR A 46 23.65 -3.43 2.94
N LEU A 47 24.32 -4.37 2.28
CA LEU A 47 23.68 -5.37 1.41
C LEU A 47 22.75 -6.31 2.19
N SER A 48 23.15 -6.75 3.39
CA SER A 48 22.30 -7.56 4.27
C SER A 48 21.07 -6.78 4.72
N LEU A 49 21.19 -5.50 5.03
CA LEU A 49 20.06 -4.64 5.35
C LEU A 49 19.12 -4.50 4.14
N ILE A 50 19.64 -4.23 2.94
CA ILE A 50 18.85 -4.17 1.71
C ILE A 50 18.12 -5.49 1.45
N ALA A 51 18.82 -6.63 1.57
CA ALA A 51 18.23 -7.95 1.38
C ALA A 51 17.15 -8.27 2.44
N ALA A 52 17.39 -7.90 3.70
CA ALA A 52 16.41 -8.07 4.77
C ALA A 52 15.16 -7.24 4.51
N GLN A 53 15.31 -5.99 4.04
CA GLN A 53 14.19 -5.18 3.59
C GLN A 53 13.39 -5.93 2.53
N LEU A 54 14.03 -6.37 1.44
CA LEU A 54 13.36 -7.04 0.31
C LEU A 54 12.51 -8.27 0.66
N ILE A 55 12.94 -9.09 1.60
CA ILE A 55 12.28 -10.37 1.91
C ILE A 55 10.98 -10.17 2.72
N GLY A 56 10.89 -9.08 3.50
CA GLY A 56 9.83 -8.84 4.47
C GLY A 56 8.80 -7.77 4.09
N LEU A 57 8.87 -7.19 2.89
CA LEU A 57 8.01 -6.05 2.55
C LEU A 57 6.55 -6.47 2.41
N LYS A 58 5.76 -6.11 3.41
CA LYS A 58 4.30 -6.05 3.29
C LYS A 58 3.91 -4.64 2.89
N ARG A 59 3.15 -4.55 1.82
CA ARG A 59 2.64 -3.30 1.25
C ARG A 59 1.13 -3.28 1.36
N SER A 60 0.59 -2.10 1.60
CA SER A 60 -0.84 -1.80 1.59
C SER A 60 -1.08 -0.63 0.66
N PHE A 61 -2.17 -0.64 -0.07
CA PHE A 61 -2.62 0.49 -0.87
C PHE A 61 -3.76 1.20 -0.18
N VAL A 62 -3.67 2.52 -0.08
CA VAL A 62 -4.80 3.39 0.24
C VAL A 62 -5.30 3.98 -1.07
N ILE A 63 -6.59 3.87 -1.32
CA ILE A 63 -7.27 4.45 -2.47
C ILE A 63 -8.34 5.39 -1.94
N GLU A 64 -8.33 6.63 -2.41
CA GLU A 64 -9.37 7.62 -2.17
C GLU A 64 -9.86 8.09 -3.53
N ALA A 65 -11.12 7.80 -3.86
CA ALA A 65 -11.66 8.07 -5.18
C ALA A 65 -13.08 8.62 -5.13
N ARG A 66 -13.44 9.39 -6.15
CA ARG A 66 -14.82 9.76 -6.46
C ARG A 66 -15.26 8.92 -7.65
N SER A 67 -16.30 8.12 -7.45
CA SER A 67 -16.79 7.17 -8.42
C SER A 67 -18.30 7.16 -8.43
N SER A 68 -18.88 6.77 -9.55
CA SER A 68 -20.30 6.46 -9.65
C SER A 68 -20.55 4.95 -9.77
N LEU A 69 -19.49 4.14 -9.70
CA LEU A 69 -19.52 2.67 -9.70
C LEU A 69 -18.53 2.10 -8.67
N LEU A 70 -18.99 1.12 -7.91
CA LEU A 70 -18.15 0.30 -7.03
C LEU A 70 -18.73 -1.12 -7.01
N ASP A 71 -17.88 -2.09 -7.33
CA ASP A 71 -18.21 -3.50 -7.11
C ASP A 71 -17.49 -4.01 -5.85
N LEU A 72 -18.23 -4.70 -4.99
CA LEU A 72 -17.73 -5.29 -3.75
C LEU A 72 -18.02 -6.79 -3.72
N VAL A 73 -17.09 -7.57 -3.15
CA VAL A 73 -17.39 -8.90 -2.60
C VAL A 73 -16.97 -8.93 -1.15
N PHE A 74 -17.94 -9.14 -0.28
CA PHE A 74 -17.74 -9.05 1.16
C PHE A 74 -16.96 -10.22 1.72
N THR A 75 -16.22 -9.94 2.79
CA THR A 75 -15.54 -10.91 3.64
C THR A 75 -15.61 -10.44 5.09
N GLY A 76 -15.64 -11.36 6.04
CA GLY A 76 -15.72 -11.04 7.47
C GLY A 76 -17.11 -10.58 7.92
N ASN A 77 -17.20 -10.25 9.20
CA ASN A 77 -18.47 -10.03 9.91
C ASN A 77 -18.85 -8.55 10.10
N PHE A 78 -18.15 -7.61 9.46
CA PHE A 78 -18.32 -6.16 9.70
C PHE A 78 -19.08 -5.45 8.56
N ASN A 79 -19.93 -6.19 7.84
CA ASN A 79 -20.62 -5.73 6.64
C ASN A 79 -22.12 -5.57 6.90
N ASN A 80 -22.48 -4.74 7.89
CA ASN A 80 -23.87 -4.44 8.21
C ASN A 80 -24.19 -3.01 7.76
N TRP A 81 -25.15 -2.87 6.87
CA TRP A 81 -25.57 -1.57 6.34
C TRP A 81 -26.96 -1.23 6.83
N GLN A 82 -27.10 -0.04 7.43
CA GLN A 82 -28.38 0.46 7.90
C GLN A 82 -28.81 1.64 7.04
N PHE A 83 -30.08 1.64 6.63
CA PHE A 83 -30.67 2.67 5.80
C PHE A 83 -31.95 3.19 6.46
N ASP A 84 -32.09 4.52 6.54
CA ASP A 84 -33.32 5.16 7.02
C ASP A 84 -34.53 4.79 6.16
N GLN A 85 -34.36 4.84 4.83
CA GLN A 85 -35.43 4.65 3.84
C GLN A 85 -34.86 4.01 2.58
N VAL A 86 -35.49 2.92 2.14
CA VAL A 86 -35.14 2.22 0.89
C VAL A 86 -36.37 1.75 0.14
N ILE A 87 -36.21 1.59 -1.17
CA ILE A 87 -37.15 0.88 -2.03
C ILE A 87 -36.44 -0.39 -2.49
N ILE A 88 -36.98 -1.55 -2.14
CA ILE A 88 -36.44 -2.85 -2.53
C ILE A 88 -37.29 -3.37 -3.69
N CYS A 89 -36.65 -3.57 -4.83
CA CYS A 89 -37.21 -4.18 -6.03
C CYS A 89 -36.65 -5.59 -6.16
N ARG A 90 -37.40 -6.59 -5.68
CA ARG A 90 -37.01 -8.01 -5.80
C ARG A 90 -37.46 -8.54 -7.15
N PRO A 91 -36.66 -9.33 -7.87
CA PRO A 91 -37.13 -9.98 -9.09
C PRO A 91 -38.42 -10.76 -8.79
N ALA A 92 -39.46 -10.55 -9.60
CA ALA A 92 -40.73 -11.25 -9.43
C ALA A 92 -40.57 -12.75 -9.72
N ASP A 93 -41.28 -13.60 -8.97
CA ASP A 93 -41.29 -15.05 -9.20
C ASP A 93 -41.90 -15.42 -10.57
N SER A 94 -42.83 -14.57 -11.07
CA SER A 94 -43.49 -14.74 -12.36
C SER A 94 -43.53 -13.40 -13.12
N PRO A 95 -42.43 -13.01 -13.80
CA PRO A 95 -42.38 -11.77 -14.56
C PRO A 95 -43.26 -11.88 -15.82
N ASP A 96 -44.08 -10.86 -16.09
CA ASP A 96 -44.80 -10.77 -17.37
C ASP A 96 -44.20 -9.64 -18.23
N PRO A 97 -43.25 -9.96 -19.13
CA PRO A 97 -42.62 -8.95 -19.98
C PRO A 97 -43.57 -8.35 -21.03
N ARG A 98 -44.80 -8.86 -21.15
CA ARG A 98 -45.81 -8.32 -22.08
C ARG A 98 -46.61 -7.18 -21.45
N GLU A 99 -46.69 -7.14 -20.13
CA GLU A 99 -47.32 -6.05 -19.42
C GLU A 99 -46.42 -4.82 -19.48
N ALA A 100 -47.02 -3.66 -19.78
CA ALA A 100 -46.29 -2.41 -19.80
C ALA A 100 -45.96 -2.02 -18.36
N ALA A 101 -44.67 -1.83 -18.05
CA ALA A 101 -44.25 -1.28 -16.77
C ALA A 101 -44.87 0.10 -16.55
N ASN A 102 -45.24 0.39 -15.31
CA ASN A 102 -45.64 1.74 -14.91
C ASN A 102 -44.44 2.69 -15.06
N PRO A 103 -44.53 3.75 -15.88
CA PRO A 103 -43.42 4.69 -16.10
C PRO A 103 -43.05 5.49 -14.83
N ASP A 104 -43.97 5.60 -13.87
CA ASP A 104 -43.75 6.32 -12.60
C ASP A 104 -43.20 5.40 -11.50
N ALA A 105 -43.11 4.08 -11.75
CA ALA A 105 -42.56 3.14 -10.78
C ALA A 105 -41.03 3.29 -10.70
N PRO A 106 -40.44 3.17 -9.50
CA PRO A 106 -38.99 3.31 -9.30
C PRO A 106 -38.18 2.18 -9.94
N CYS A 107 -38.83 1.04 -10.19
CA CYS A 107 -38.33 -0.09 -10.96
C CYS A 107 -39.46 -0.58 -11.86
N PRO A 108 -39.17 -1.29 -12.97
CA PRO A 108 -40.21 -1.90 -13.79
C PRO A 108 -41.04 -2.93 -12.99
N ASP A 109 -42.26 -2.56 -12.62
CA ASP A 109 -43.15 -3.33 -11.72
C ASP A 109 -43.72 -4.60 -12.35
N ASN A 110 -43.62 -4.75 -13.68
CA ASN A 110 -43.95 -5.96 -14.42
C ASN A 110 -42.92 -7.10 -14.23
N ILE A 111 -41.70 -6.80 -13.76
CA ILE A 111 -40.63 -7.78 -13.52
C ILE A 111 -40.04 -7.71 -12.11
N TYR A 112 -40.43 -6.71 -11.31
CA TYR A 112 -39.99 -6.53 -9.93
C TYR A 112 -41.16 -6.40 -8.96
N GLU A 113 -41.07 -7.10 -7.84
CA GLU A 113 -41.89 -6.85 -6.65
C GLU A 113 -41.30 -5.70 -5.84
N ILE A 114 -42.06 -4.60 -5.75
CA ILE A 114 -41.60 -3.35 -5.13
C ILE A 114 -42.10 -3.28 -3.68
N SER A 115 -41.17 -3.08 -2.75
CA SER A 115 -41.49 -2.85 -1.34
C SER A 115 -40.74 -1.65 -0.78
N LYS A 116 -41.43 -0.77 -0.05
CA LYS A 116 -40.82 0.36 0.65
C LYS A 116 -40.53 -0.06 2.08
N GLN A 117 -39.31 0.20 2.56
CA GLN A 117 -38.89 -0.12 3.92
C GLN A 117 -38.29 1.11 4.59
N THR A 118 -38.46 1.19 5.91
CA THR A 118 -37.83 2.19 6.78
C THR A 118 -36.99 1.47 7.83
N ASP A 119 -35.90 2.11 8.27
CA ASP A 119 -34.97 1.54 9.26
C ASP A 119 -34.49 0.13 8.89
N TYR A 120 -34.11 -0.05 7.62
CA TYR A 120 -33.77 -1.34 7.04
C TYR A 120 -32.29 -1.64 7.21
N THR A 121 -31.98 -2.78 7.83
CA THR A 121 -30.61 -3.28 7.98
C THR A 121 -30.36 -4.47 7.06
N ILE A 122 -29.25 -4.43 6.33
CA ILE A 122 -28.76 -5.53 5.52
C ILE A 122 -27.52 -6.09 6.19
N GLU A 123 -27.56 -7.38 6.50
CA GLU A 123 -26.38 -8.14 6.92
C GLU A 123 -25.82 -8.83 5.67
N TRP A 124 -24.65 -8.38 5.21
CA TRP A 124 -24.01 -8.95 4.03
C TRP A 124 -23.19 -10.19 4.42
N PRO A 125 -23.57 -11.40 3.97
CA PRO A 125 -22.83 -12.61 4.28
C PRO A 125 -21.48 -12.65 3.55
N ASP A 126 -20.57 -13.46 4.09
CA ASP A 126 -19.29 -13.75 3.43
C ASP A 126 -19.48 -14.20 1.98
N HIS A 127 -18.65 -13.65 1.10
CA HIS A 127 -18.65 -13.91 -0.34
C HIS A 127 -19.88 -13.38 -1.10
N SER A 128 -20.79 -12.65 -0.45
CA SER A 128 -21.84 -11.95 -1.18
C SER A 128 -21.26 -10.80 -2.00
N GLY A 129 -21.80 -10.64 -3.21
CA GLY A 129 -21.38 -9.60 -4.15
C GLY A 129 -22.44 -8.52 -4.29
N VAL A 130 -22.00 -7.28 -4.41
CA VAL A 130 -22.87 -6.12 -4.62
C VAL A 130 -22.24 -5.12 -5.57
N ARG A 131 -23.08 -4.51 -6.41
CA ARG A 131 -22.74 -3.36 -7.26
C ARG A 131 -23.42 -2.13 -6.71
N LEU A 132 -22.66 -1.07 -6.53
CA LEU A 132 -23.17 0.23 -6.15
C LEU A 132 -23.04 1.15 -7.36
N THR A 133 -24.16 1.71 -7.80
CA THR A 133 -24.21 2.76 -8.80
C THR A 133 -24.93 3.98 -8.27
N LEU A 134 -24.60 5.16 -8.81
CA LEU A 134 -25.35 6.37 -8.53
C LEU A 134 -26.05 6.83 -9.80
N ASP A 135 -27.37 6.97 -9.71
CA ASP A 135 -28.19 7.50 -10.80
C ASP A 135 -28.04 9.03 -10.93
N PRO A 136 -28.44 9.62 -12.08
CA PRO A 136 -28.31 11.06 -12.31
C PRO A 136 -29.05 11.95 -11.30
N ASP A 137 -30.07 11.42 -10.63
CA ASP A 137 -30.85 12.09 -9.59
C ASP A 137 -30.21 11.98 -8.19
N GLY A 138 -29.06 11.30 -8.08
CA GLY A 138 -28.35 11.04 -6.83
C GLY A 138 -28.88 9.84 -6.05
N THR A 139 -29.81 9.06 -6.60
CA THR A 139 -30.28 7.82 -5.98
C THR A 139 -29.16 6.77 -6.02
N LEU A 140 -28.79 6.26 -4.85
CA LEU A 140 -27.84 5.15 -4.74
C LEU A 140 -28.59 3.86 -5.04
N VAL A 141 -28.15 3.16 -6.07
CA VAL A 141 -28.67 1.86 -6.49
C VAL A 141 -27.68 0.80 -6.01
N VAL A 142 -28.17 -0.11 -5.18
CA VAL A 142 -27.40 -1.25 -4.67
C VAL A 142 -27.99 -2.51 -5.29
N GLU A 143 -27.29 -3.08 -6.25
CA GLU A 143 -27.68 -4.31 -6.95
C GLU A 143 -27.01 -5.51 -6.31
N THR A 144 -27.80 -6.47 -5.82
CA THR A 144 -27.28 -7.74 -5.33
C THR A 144 -26.90 -8.64 -6.50
N GLY A 145 -25.75 -9.32 -6.40
CA GLY A 145 -25.36 -10.48 -7.20
C GLY A 145 -25.98 -10.69 -8.58
N ARG A 146 -25.22 -10.42 -9.65
CA ARG A 146 -25.09 -11.26 -10.86
C ARG A 146 -23.70 -11.05 -11.46
N ASP A 147 -22.95 -12.14 -11.65
CA ASP A 147 -21.71 -12.20 -12.43
C ASP A 147 -20.67 -11.09 -12.19
N PHE A 148 -20.16 -10.98 -10.96
CA PHE A 148 -19.00 -10.14 -10.70
C PHE A 148 -17.73 -10.75 -11.32
N PRO A 149 -16.98 -10.02 -12.18
CA PRO A 149 -15.83 -10.56 -12.91
C PRO A 149 -14.77 -11.19 -12.01
N PHE A 150 -14.67 -10.73 -10.77
CA PHE A 150 -13.68 -11.15 -9.80
C PHE A 150 -14.06 -12.41 -9.00
N LEU A 151 -15.34 -12.81 -8.97
CA LEU A 151 -15.74 -14.09 -8.38
C LEU A 151 -15.12 -15.27 -9.15
N LYS A 152 -14.94 -15.14 -10.47
CA LYS A 152 -14.31 -16.17 -11.30
C LYS A 152 -12.82 -16.37 -11.01
N ALA A 153 -12.13 -15.34 -10.51
CA ALA A 153 -10.69 -15.41 -10.21
C ALA A 153 -10.37 -16.02 -8.82
N SER A 154 -11.34 -16.02 -7.91
CA SER A 154 -11.16 -16.54 -6.54
C SER A 154 -11.40 -18.05 -6.41
N GLY A 155 -11.67 -18.76 -7.51
CA GLY A 155 -12.06 -20.18 -7.59
C GLY A 155 -11.03 -21.22 -7.09
N LYS A 156 -10.01 -20.82 -6.33
CA LYS A 156 -9.10 -21.76 -5.64
C LYS A 156 -9.27 -21.80 -4.11
N ALA A 157 -10.07 -20.91 -3.52
CA ALA A 157 -10.30 -20.89 -2.08
C ALA A 157 -11.66 -21.47 -1.64
N GLY A 158 -12.61 -21.62 -2.57
CA GLY A 158 -13.90 -22.26 -2.33
C GLY A 158 -13.87 -23.72 -2.75
N ASN A 159 -14.60 -24.58 -2.04
CA ASN A 159 -14.85 -25.97 -2.39
C ASN A 159 -15.10 -26.10 -3.92
N PRO A 160 -14.28 -26.86 -4.68
CA PRO A 160 -14.42 -27.00 -6.13
C PRO A 160 -15.79 -27.55 -6.57
N ASP A 161 -16.55 -28.15 -5.66
CA ASP A 161 -17.90 -28.67 -5.93
C ASP A 161 -19.00 -27.58 -5.88
N ARG A 162 -18.68 -26.32 -5.55
CA ARG A 162 -19.64 -25.18 -5.44
C ARG A 162 -19.24 -23.98 -6.29
N GLU A 163 -18.59 -24.22 -7.41
CA GLU A 163 -18.28 -23.16 -8.37
C GLU A 163 -19.59 -22.60 -8.95
N GLY A 164 -19.99 -21.40 -8.52
CA GLY A 164 -21.16 -20.67 -9.05
C GLY A 164 -22.35 -20.52 -8.11
N GLU A 165 -22.32 -21.02 -6.86
CA GLU A 165 -23.38 -20.73 -5.89
C GLU A 165 -23.25 -19.27 -5.42
N GLN A 166 -24.11 -18.39 -5.94
CA GLN A 166 -24.13 -16.98 -5.53
C GLN A 166 -24.63 -16.88 -4.09
N VAL A 167 -23.79 -16.35 -3.20
CA VAL A 167 -24.18 -16.06 -1.82
C VAL A 167 -24.89 -14.71 -1.81
N THR A 168 -26.15 -14.68 -1.36
CA THR A 168 -26.92 -13.44 -1.23
C THR A 168 -27.44 -13.28 0.20
N PRO A 169 -27.71 -12.04 0.65
CA PRO A 169 -28.35 -11.81 1.94
C PRO A 169 -29.73 -12.50 2.03
N PRO A 170 -30.17 -12.90 3.22
CA PRO A 170 -31.52 -13.46 3.42
C PRO A 170 -32.61 -12.52 2.88
N GLY A 171 -33.52 -13.06 2.07
CA GLY A 171 -34.64 -12.30 1.50
C GLY A 171 -34.28 -11.29 0.41
N LEU A 172 -33.03 -11.30 -0.08
CA LEU A 172 -32.54 -10.48 -1.17
C LEU A 172 -31.88 -11.38 -2.23
N PRO A 173 -32.67 -12.05 -3.10
CA PRO A 173 -32.11 -12.90 -4.15
C PRO A 173 -31.25 -12.10 -5.14
N ALA A 174 -30.47 -12.81 -5.95
CA ALA A 174 -29.64 -12.27 -7.02
C ALA A 174 -30.43 -11.38 -7.99
N GLY A 175 -29.91 -10.19 -8.32
CA GLY A 175 -30.55 -9.19 -9.17
C GLY A 175 -31.57 -8.30 -8.45
N THR A 176 -31.63 -8.34 -7.11
CA THR A 176 -32.44 -7.39 -6.33
C THR A 176 -31.82 -6.01 -6.42
N LEU A 177 -32.65 -5.00 -6.68
CA LEU A 177 -32.25 -3.59 -6.65
C LEU A 177 -32.73 -2.97 -5.34
N ILE A 178 -31.83 -2.30 -4.64
CA ILE A 178 -32.12 -1.56 -3.42
C ILE A 178 -31.82 -0.10 -3.73
N LEU A 179 -32.89 0.67 -3.91
CA LEU A 179 -32.81 2.08 -4.24
C LEU A 179 -32.85 2.89 -2.95
N VAL A 180 -31.81 3.68 -2.72
CA VAL A 180 -31.69 4.59 -1.59
C VAL A 180 -31.85 6.01 -2.14
N PRO A 181 -33.01 6.65 -1.94
CA PRO A 181 -33.25 7.99 -2.46
C PRO A 181 -32.16 8.96 -2.01
N ALA A 182 -31.74 9.89 -2.88
CA ALA A 182 -30.65 10.82 -2.61
C ALA A 182 -30.74 11.46 -1.21
N LYS A 183 -31.91 11.98 -0.83
CA LYS A 183 -32.14 12.59 0.48
C LYS A 183 -31.90 11.64 1.66
N ALA A 184 -32.25 10.35 1.52
CA ALA A 184 -31.95 9.35 2.53
C ALA A 184 -30.45 9.01 2.54
N TRP A 185 -29.85 8.87 1.35
CA TRP A 185 -28.43 8.59 1.22
C TRP A 185 -27.54 9.66 1.87
N PHE A 186 -27.87 10.95 1.68
CA PHE A 186 -27.17 12.06 2.33
C PHE A 186 -27.30 12.11 3.86
N ARG A 187 -28.33 11.49 4.43
CA ARG A 187 -28.51 11.42 5.90
C ARG A 187 -27.86 10.19 6.50
N ASN A 188 -27.69 9.13 5.72
CA ASN A 188 -27.07 7.90 6.18
C ASN A 188 -25.58 8.13 6.50
N ALA A 189 -25.06 7.35 7.44
CA ALA A 189 -23.64 7.27 7.69
C ALA A 189 -22.91 6.59 6.51
N ALA A 190 -21.58 6.68 6.50
CA ALA A 190 -20.78 5.98 5.51
C ALA A 190 -21.00 4.46 5.59
N LEU A 191 -21.19 3.82 4.44
CA LEU A 191 -21.34 2.36 4.33
C LEU A 191 -19.96 1.72 4.42
N THR A 192 -19.62 1.20 5.58
CA THR A 192 -18.35 0.50 5.79
C THR A 192 -18.36 -0.85 5.10
N PHE A 193 -17.20 -1.28 4.60
CA PHE A 193 -17.06 -2.59 4.00
C PHE A 193 -15.70 -3.22 4.31
N GLU A 194 -15.71 -4.53 4.35
CA GLU A 194 -14.57 -5.42 4.44
C GLU A 194 -14.73 -6.47 3.33
N GLY A 195 -13.77 -6.56 2.41
CA GLY A 195 -13.94 -7.41 1.24
C GLY A 195 -12.95 -7.12 0.12
N ALA A 196 -13.22 -7.60 -1.08
CA ALA A 196 -12.54 -7.15 -2.29
C ALA A 196 -13.34 -6.01 -2.93
N ALA A 197 -12.66 -5.03 -3.50
CA ALA A 197 -13.29 -3.87 -4.12
C ALA A 197 -12.69 -3.57 -5.50
N THR A 198 -13.56 -3.24 -6.46
CA THR A 198 -13.20 -2.69 -7.76
C THR A 198 -13.91 -1.35 -7.93
N ILE A 199 -13.14 -0.28 -8.08
CA ILE A 199 -13.64 1.09 -8.14
C ILE A 199 -13.63 1.56 -9.59
N GLY A 200 -14.78 2.04 -10.07
CA GLY A 200 -14.93 2.45 -11.46
C GLY A 200 -14.99 1.28 -12.43
N GLN A 201 -14.95 1.60 -13.72
CA GLN A 201 -14.85 0.64 -14.82
C GLN A 201 -14.22 1.31 -16.04
N ASP A 202 -13.72 0.48 -16.95
CA ASP A 202 -13.21 0.90 -18.25
C ASP A 202 -14.28 1.62 -19.11
N ILE A 203 -13.94 2.78 -19.70
CA ILE A 203 -14.86 3.53 -20.54
C ILE A 203 -15.12 2.76 -21.83
N ARG A 204 -16.38 2.42 -22.09
CA ARG A 204 -16.82 1.78 -23.33
C ARG A 204 -18.11 2.41 -23.82
N SER A 205 -18.47 2.14 -25.07
CA SER A 205 -19.77 2.59 -25.61
C SER A 205 -20.90 2.08 -24.72
N GLY A 206 -21.76 3.00 -24.25
CA GLY A 206 -22.90 2.68 -23.37
C GLY A 206 -22.61 2.67 -21.88
N VAL A 207 -21.34 2.80 -21.46
CA VAL A 207 -20.98 2.92 -20.03
C VAL A 207 -21.39 4.29 -19.49
N ARG A 208 -22.16 4.30 -18.41
CA ARG A 208 -22.62 5.53 -17.72
C ARG A 208 -21.93 5.81 -16.41
N HIS A 209 -21.44 4.75 -15.75
CA HIS A 209 -20.82 4.85 -14.44
C HIS A 209 -19.32 4.61 -14.55
N TYR A 210 -18.49 5.43 -13.91
CA TYR A 210 -17.04 5.32 -13.99
C TYR A 210 -16.38 6.02 -12.80
N LEU A 211 -15.07 5.83 -12.66
CA LEU A 211 -14.25 6.63 -11.73
C LEU A 211 -14.08 8.03 -12.32
N HIS A 212 -14.38 9.07 -11.56
CA HIS A 212 -14.24 10.46 -12.02
C HIS A 212 -12.84 11.00 -11.74
N GLU A 213 -12.36 10.80 -10.50
CA GLU A 213 -11.04 11.20 -10.06
C GLU A 213 -10.65 10.47 -8.78
N GLY A 214 -9.38 10.51 -8.42
CA GLY A 214 -8.93 10.02 -7.13
C GLY A 214 -7.43 10.11 -6.96
N ARG A 215 -6.95 9.50 -5.89
CA ARG A 215 -5.54 9.33 -5.58
C ARG A 215 -5.32 7.97 -4.92
N TRP A 216 -4.10 7.48 -5.03
CA TRP A 216 -3.67 6.27 -4.36
C TRP A 216 -2.32 6.50 -3.70
N GLU A 217 -2.09 5.77 -2.61
CA GLU A 217 -0.83 5.76 -1.86
C GLU A 217 -0.44 4.30 -1.61
N ALA A 218 0.74 3.90 -2.07
CA ALA A 218 1.38 2.68 -1.63
C ALA A 218 2.10 2.95 -0.31
N ARG A 219 1.73 2.20 0.73
CA ARG A 219 2.32 2.28 2.07
C ARG A 219 3.07 1.01 2.39
N GLN A 220 4.16 1.13 3.13
CA GLN A 220 4.99 0.03 3.56
C GLN A 220 5.26 0.09 5.05
N THR A 221 5.18 -1.05 5.74
CA THR A 221 5.58 -1.15 7.14
C THR A 221 7.10 -1.23 7.22
N ALA A 222 7.73 -0.32 7.97
CA ALA A 222 9.18 -0.33 8.12
C ALA A 222 9.64 -1.53 8.98
N LEU A 223 10.73 -2.20 8.56
CA LEU A 223 11.25 -3.41 9.23
C LEU A 223 11.81 -3.15 10.63
N PHE A 224 12.22 -1.92 10.93
CA PHE A 224 12.74 -1.53 12.25
C PHE A 224 11.65 -1.21 13.29
N THR A 225 10.38 -1.43 12.96
CA THR A 225 9.23 -1.20 13.85
C THR A 225 9.14 -2.15 15.05
N TRP A 226 9.99 -3.16 15.14
CA TRP A 226 10.07 -4.00 16.34
C TRP A 226 10.59 -3.25 17.58
N TRP A 227 11.32 -2.14 17.43
CA TRP A 227 11.84 -1.31 18.55
C TRP A 227 11.13 0.04 18.72
N LEU A 228 10.44 0.53 17.70
CA LEU A 228 9.75 1.83 17.67
C LEU A 228 8.35 1.60 17.09
N ARG A 229 7.33 2.30 17.60
CA ARG A 229 5.90 2.15 17.18
C ARG A 229 5.75 1.85 15.68
N GLN A 230 4.78 1.00 15.31
CA GLN A 230 4.51 0.68 13.91
C GLN A 230 4.18 1.96 13.13
N PHE A 231 5.10 2.41 12.28
CA PHE A 231 4.88 3.50 11.32
C PHE A 231 4.77 2.90 9.93
N THR A 232 3.80 3.39 9.16
CA THR A 232 3.67 3.14 7.73
C THR A 232 4.23 4.34 6.98
N GLU A 233 5.14 4.08 6.05
CA GLU A 233 5.74 5.11 5.18
C GLU A 233 5.04 5.05 3.82
N VAL A 234 4.70 6.22 3.26
CA VAL A 234 4.23 6.32 1.86
C VAL A 234 5.45 6.19 0.97
N ILE A 235 5.51 5.12 0.18
CA ILE A 235 6.65 4.83 -0.69
C ILE A 235 6.42 5.26 -2.14
N LYS A 236 5.15 5.44 -2.52
CA LYS A 236 4.75 5.87 -3.84
C LYS A 236 3.31 6.37 -3.78
N ASP A 237 3.00 7.40 -4.54
CA ASP A 237 1.65 7.93 -4.67
C ASP A 237 1.38 8.30 -6.12
N GLY A 238 0.10 8.54 -6.42
CA GLY A 238 -0.32 9.00 -7.73
C GLY A 238 -1.78 9.38 -7.78
N HIS A 239 -2.18 9.92 -8.93
CA HIS A 239 -3.56 10.30 -9.20
C HIS A 239 -4.27 9.24 -10.04
N LEU A 240 -5.59 9.13 -9.84
CA LEU A 240 -6.49 8.32 -10.63
C LEU A 240 -7.26 9.25 -11.56
N HIS A 241 -7.15 8.99 -12.86
CA HIS A 241 -7.81 9.78 -13.88
C HIS A 241 -9.22 9.21 -14.17
N HIS A 242 -10.04 10.05 -14.78
CA HIS A 242 -11.38 9.67 -15.22
C HIS A 242 -11.35 8.39 -16.06
N GLY A 243 -12.26 7.46 -15.77
CA GLY A 243 -12.46 6.24 -16.56
C GLY A 243 -11.49 5.11 -16.26
N VAL A 244 -10.73 5.22 -15.18
CA VAL A 244 -9.85 4.16 -14.70
C VAL A 244 -10.63 3.18 -13.83
N GLU A 245 -10.46 1.90 -14.09
CA GLU A 245 -10.86 0.81 -13.19
C GLU A 245 -9.72 0.51 -12.22
N VAL A 246 -10.00 0.48 -10.92
CA VAL A 246 -8.97 0.29 -9.88
C VAL A 246 -9.29 -0.92 -9.03
N THR A 247 -8.34 -1.84 -8.94
CA THR A 247 -8.41 -3.02 -8.06
C THR A 247 -7.05 -3.29 -7.44
N VAL A 248 -7.01 -3.63 -6.14
CA VAL A 248 -5.78 -4.12 -5.49
C VAL A 248 -5.75 -5.64 -5.58
N VAL A 249 -4.63 -6.20 -6.03
CA VAL A 249 -4.43 -7.65 -6.19
C VAL A 249 -3.15 -8.13 -5.51
N ASP A 250 -3.02 -9.44 -5.33
CA ASP A 250 -1.77 -10.08 -4.89
C ASP A 250 -0.85 -10.44 -6.08
N ASP A 251 0.29 -11.08 -5.79
CA ASP A 251 1.25 -11.57 -6.79
C ASP A 251 0.68 -12.63 -7.75
N LYS A 252 -0.44 -13.24 -7.39
CA LYS A 252 -1.22 -14.19 -8.21
C LYS A 252 -2.36 -13.52 -8.95
N LYS A 253 -2.47 -12.19 -8.91
CA LYS A 253 -3.53 -11.37 -9.52
C LYS A 253 -4.92 -11.62 -8.92
N ILE A 254 -4.99 -12.16 -7.71
CA ILE A 254 -6.23 -12.36 -6.96
C ILE A 254 -6.53 -11.08 -6.20
N PRO A 255 -7.76 -10.54 -6.24
CA PRO A 255 -8.14 -9.38 -5.45
C PRO A 255 -7.83 -9.58 -3.97
N VAL A 256 -7.17 -8.60 -3.36
CA VAL A 256 -6.88 -8.66 -1.92
C VAL A 256 -8.01 -8.06 -1.12
N LYS A 257 -8.09 -8.50 0.14
CA LYS A 257 -8.96 -7.90 1.13
C LYS A 257 -8.58 -6.43 1.35
N VAL A 258 -9.60 -5.59 1.37
CA VAL A 258 -9.55 -4.18 1.69
C VAL A 258 -10.59 -3.85 2.75
N PHE A 259 -10.32 -2.79 3.50
CA PHE A 259 -11.21 -2.21 4.50
C PHE A 259 -11.51 -0.78 4.08
N GLY A 260 -12.76 -0.37 4.12
CA GLY A 260 -13.12 0.91 3.56
C GLY A 260 -14.51 1.39 3.94
N HIS A 261 -14.89 2.49 3.29
CA HIS A 261 -16.26 2.98 3.34
C HIS A 261 -16.63 3.73 2.06
N VAL A 262 -17.94 3.79 1.82
CA VAL A 262 -18.57 4.59 0.78
C VAL A 262 -19.42 5.68 1.43
N ALA A 263 -19.28 6.91 0.97
CA ALA A 263 -20.02 8.05 1.52
C ALA A 263 -20.60 8.92 0.39
N PRO A 264 -21.74 9.60 0.63
CA PRO A 264 -22.24 10.59 -0.32
C PRO A 264 -21.19 11.69 -0.53
N PHE A 265 -21.04 12.15 -1.77
CA PHE A 265 -20.17 13.27 -2.06
C PHE A 265 -20.91 14.59 -1.82
N LEU A 266 -20.36 15.44 -0.95
CA LEU A 266 -21.00 16.70 -0.52
C LEU A 266 -20.48 17.93 -1.30
N GLY A 267 -19.65 17.76 -2.32
CA GLY A 267 -18.94 18.86 -2.98
C GLY A 267 -19.47 19.22 -4.37
N GLY A 268 -19.84 20.48 -4.60
CA GLY A 268 -20.05 21.02 -5.95
C GLY A 268 -21.26 20.48 -6.73
N ASP A 269 -21.31 20.81 -8.02
CA ASP A 269 -22.45 20.57 -8.91
C ASP A 269 -22.38 19.20 -9.63
N LEU A 270 -21.70 18.20 -9.07
CA LEU A 270 -21.60 16.86 -9.64
C LEU A 270 -22.67 15.95 -9.01
N PRO A 271 -23.84 15.75 -9.64
CA PRO A 271 -24.99 15.13 -8.97
C PRO A 271 -24.88 13.61 -8.77
N ALA A 272 -23.90 12.94 -9.39
CA ALA A 272 -23.87 11.48 -9.50
C ALA A 272 -22.51 10.85 -9.15
N VAL A 273 -21.84 11.33 -8.09
CA VAL A 273 -20.65 10.64 -7.54
C VAL A 273 -20.75 10.37 -6.04
N PHE A 274 -20.13 9.28 -5.59
CA PHE A 274 -19.86 9.00 -4.17
C PHE A 274 -18.36 8.95 -3.92
N THR A 275 -17.96 9.15 -2.67
CA THR A 275 -16.57 9.02 -2.23
C THR A 275 -16.33 7.61 -1.73
N VAL A 276 -15.26 6.97 -2.20
CA VAL A 276 -14.78 5.66 -1.74
C VAL A 276 -13.40 5.83 -1.12
N VAL A 277 -13.24 5.30 0.08
CA VAL A 277 -11.92 5.12 0.69
C VAL A 277 -11.72 3.64 0.94
N ALA A 278 -10.61 3.08 0.45
CA ALA A 278 -10.26 1.67 0.63
C ALA A 278 -8.79 1.53 1.04
N LEU A 279 -8.52 0.71 2.05
CA LEU A 279 -7.19 0.36 2.53
C LEU A 279 -7.00 -1.15 2.40
N SER A 280 -6.04 -1.58 1.58
CA SER A 280 -5.74 -3.01 1.45
C SER A 280 -5.02 -3.58 2.67
N GLU A 281 -5.24 -4.86 2.93
CA GLU A 281 -4.45 -5.60 3.91
C GLU A 281 -2.95 -5.58 3.51
N PRO A 282 -2.01 -5.49 4.48
CA PRO A 282 -0.59 -5.57 4.19
C PRO A 282 -0.18 -6.93 3.62
N GLY A 283 0.35 -6.94 2.40
CA GLY A 283 0.79 -8.17 1.73
C GLY A 283 1.73 -7.90 0.55
N ARG A 284 1.89 -8.90 -0.33
CA ARG A 284 2.53 -8.71 -1.64
C ARG A 284 1.51 -8.18 -2.62
N THR A 285 1.12 -6.93 -2.41
CA THR A 285 0.02 -6.29 -3.15
C THR A 285 0.52 -5.47 -4.33
N GLU A 286 -0.33 -5.33 -5.33
CA GLU A 286 -0.15 -4.55 -6.54
C GLU A 286 -1.45 -3.81 -6.85
N LEU A 287 -1.35 -2.59 -7.37
CA LEU A 287 -2.51 -1.84 -7.85
C LEU A 287 -2.67 -2.07 -9.35
N ARG A 288 -3.82 -2.58 -9.76
CA ARG A 288 -4.20 -2.72 -11.17
C ARG A 288 -5.04 -1.53 -11.58
N LEU A 289 -4.67 -0.93 -12.70
CA LEU A 289 -5.34 0.20 -13.32
C LEU A 289 -5.79 -0.21 -14.73
N GLY A 290 -7.06 -0.53 -14.89
CA GLY A 290 -7.69 -0.73 -16.20
C GLY A 290 -8.04 0.62 -16.82
N GLN A 291 -7.73 0.83 -18.09
CA GLN A 291 -8.04 2.08 -18.79
C GLN A 291 -8.34 1.82 -20.27
N PHE A 292 -9.23 2.63 -20.83
CA PHE A 292 -9.59 2.57 -22.23
C PHE A 292 -8.38 2.66 -23.15
N GLY A 293 -8.33 1.77 -24.13
CA GLY A 293 -7.25 1.68 -25.12
C GLY A 293 -6.06 0.81 -24.69
N LEU A 294 -5.96 0.42 -23.42
CA LEU A 294 -4.97 -0.57 -22.97
C LEU A 294 -5.53 -1.99 -23.14
N ARG A 295 -4.72 -2.89 -23.71
CA ARG A 295 -5.08 -4.32 -23.81
C ARG A 295 -4.97 -5.04 -22.48
N ASP A 296 -3.96 -4.65 -21.70
CA ASP A 296 -3.68 -5.18 -20.37
C ASP A 296 -3.70 -4.02 -19.37
N PRO A 297 -4.22 -4.21 -18.15
CA PRO A 297 -4.22 -3.16 -17.14
C PRO A 297 -2.79 -2.79 -16.76
N ALA A 298 -2.56 -1.49 -16.55
CA ALA A 298 -1.31 -1.01 -15.99
C ALA A 298 -1.17 -1.53 -14.55
N ILE A 299 0.02 -2.00 -14.20
CA ILE A 299 0.32 -2.54 -12.88
C ILE A 299 1.27 -1.59 -12.17
N VAL A 300 0.83 -1.06 -11.04
CA VAL A 300 1.70 -0.28 -10.16
C VAL A 300 2.27 -1.21 -9.11
N ARG A 301 3.57 -1.48 -9.23
CA ARG A 301 4.36 -2.26 -8.27
C ARG A 301 5.53 -1.40 -7.79
N PRO A 302 5.48 -0.87 -6.55
CA PRO A 302 6.61 -0.12 -6.00
C PRO A 302 7.89 -0.96 -6.04
N ASP A 303 8.94 -0.40 -6.60
CA ASP A 303 10.23 -1.07 -6.74
C ASP A 303 11.23 -0.62 -5.66
N LEU A 304 12.48 -1.06 -5.78
CA LEU A 304 13.55 -0.69 -4.87
C LEU A 304 13.94 0.79 -4.98
N LEU A 305 13.82 1.37 -6.17
CA LEU A 305 14.19 2.75 -6.41
C LEU A 305 13.17 3.68 -5.75
N ASP A 306 11.88 3.36 -5.89
CA ASP A 306 10.79 4.03 -5.17
C ASP A 306 11.09 4.05 -3.67
N LEU A 307 11.37 2.87 -3.08
CA LEU A 307 11.71 2.74 -1.66
C LEU A 307 12.96 3.54 -1.26
N ALA A 308 14.03 3.49 -2.06
CA ALA A 308 15.28 4.18 -1.76
C ALA A 308 15.10 5.71 -1.82
N SER A 309 14.23 6.19 -2.72
CA SER A 309 13.97 7.62 -2.91
C SER A 309 13.02 8.20 -1.86
N SER A 310 12.07 7.40 -1.36
CA SER A 310 11.06 7.85 -0.40
C SER A 310 11.48 7.64 1.05
N SER A 311 12.44 6.74 1.32
CA SER A 311 12.73 6.33 2.69
C SER A 311 13.74 7.22 3.40
N ALA A 312 13.29 7.86 4.48
CA ALA A 312 14.16 8.65 5.35
C ALA A 312 15.31 7.81 5.94
N ILE A 313 15.09 6.51 6.16
CA ILE A 313 16.10 5.59 6.70
C ILE A 313 17.23 5.38 5.70
N PHE A 314 16.93 5.24 4.41
CA PHE A 314 17.96 5.08 3.38
C PHE A 314 18.80 6.36 3.27
N VAL A 315 18.18 7.53 3.26
CA VAL A 315 18.88 8.82 3.26
C VAL A 315 19.79 8.95 4.49
N ALA A 316 19.29 8.63 5.68
CA ALA A 316 20.07 8.68 6.92
C ALA A 316 21.23 7.66 6.89
N ALA A 317 21.00 6.44 6.40
CA ALA A 317 22.02 5.42 6.26
C ALA A 317 23.13 5.89 5.31
N PHE A 318 22.79 6.42 4.14
CA PHE A 318 23.77 6.98 3.21
C PHE A 318 24.59 8.10 3.87
N ALA A 319 23.96 9.02 4.59
CA ALA A 319 24.66 10.09 5.30
C ALA A 319 25.65 9.55 6.35
N VAL A 320 25.23 8.57 7.16
CA VAL A 320 26.10 7.90 8.15
C VAL A 320 27.28 7.20 7.45
N LEU A 321 27.02 6.50 6.34
CA LEU A 321 28.06 5.85 5.56
C LEU A 321 29.06 6.85 4.97
N THR A 322 28.59 8.00 4.48
CA THR A 322 29.45 9.09 4.00
C THR A 322 30.32 9.66 5.12
N ILE A 323 29.75 9.89 6.31
CA ILE A 323 30.50 10.36 7.48
C ILE A 323 31.56 9.34 7.90
N LEU A 324 31.20 8.06 7.98
CA LEU A 324 32.15 6.99 8.31
C LEU A 324 33.28 6.91 7.27
N ALA A 325 32.96 6.99 5.98
CA ALA A 325 33.96 7.02 4.92
C ALA A 325 34.89 8.24 5.05
N ALA A 326 34.35 9.43 5.28
CA ALA A 326 35.16 10.65 5.48
C ALA A 326 36.07 10.53 6.72
N LEU A 327 35.57 10.01 7.85
CA LEU A 327 36.37 9.78 9.05
C LEU A 327 37.51 8.79 8.79
N THR A 328 37.26 7.73 8.01
CA THR A 328 38.34 6.79 7.64
C THR A 328 39.41 7.46 6.80
N GLN A 329 39.06 8.39 5.89
CA GLN A 329 40.02 9.16 5.10
C GLN A 329 40.83 10.14 5.97
N ILE A 330 40.19 10.87 6.88
CA ILE A 330 40.89 11.81 7.78
C ILE A 330 41.90 11.07 8.66
N LEU A 331 41.49 9.96 9.27
CA LEU A 331 42.39 9.12 10.07
C LEU A 331 43.55 8.61 9.22
N SER A 332 43.28 8.23 7.97
CA SER A 332 44.28 7.76 7.02
C SER A 332 45.37 8.79 6.74
N ASP A 333 44.98 10.04 6.52
CA ASP A 333 45.89 11.14 6.23
C ASP A 333 46.71 11.57 7.45
N LEU A 334 46.07 11.58 8.64
CA LEU A 334 46.76 11.89 9.90
C LEU A 334 47.89 10.88 10.18
N PHE A 335 47.64 9.58 10.01
CA PHE A 335 48.67 8.56 10.17
C PHE A 335 49.77 8.65 9.10
N ALA A 336 49.42 9.02 7.86
CA ALA A 336 50.41 9.19 6.79
C ALA A 336 51.35 10.39 7.05
N ARG A 337 50.82 11.51 7.57
CA ARG A 337 51.61 12.70 7.92
C ARG A 337 52.57 12.42 9.09
N HIS A 338 52.10 11.73 10.12
CA HIS A 338 52.95 11.39 11.27
C HIS A 338 54.15 10.50 10.89
N GLY A 339 53.94 9.58 9.94
CA GLY A 339 55.04 8.75 9.40
C GLY A 339 56.11 9.53 8.65
N LYS A 340 55.76 10.62 7.94
CA LYS A 340 56.73 11.46 7.22
C LYS A 340 57.56 12.34 8.17
N GLY A 341 56.94 12.89 9.22
CA GLY A 341 57.63 13.71 10.21
C GLY A 341 58.78 12.95 10.89
N ASN A 342 58.52 11.71 11.29
CA ASN A 342 59.52 10.86 11.94
C ASN A 342 60.67 10.43 10.99
N ALA A 343 60.41 10.30 9.68
CA ALA A 343 61.45 10.00 8.71
C ALA A 343 62.38 11.22 8.48
N ALA A 344 61.80 12.42 8.39
CA ALA A 344 62.58 13.65 8.21
C ALA A 344 63.45 13.99 9.42
N SER A 345 62.93 13.80 10.65
CA SER A 345 63.73 14.01 11.88
C SER A 345 64.89 13.02 12.00
N ARG A 346 64.69 11.77 11.58
CA ARG A 346 65.74 10.74 11.59
C ARG A 346 66.83 11.03 10.56
N ALA A 347 66.45 11.42 9.34
CA ALA A 347 67.41 11.82 8.29
C ALA A 347 68.23 13.05 8.70
N LYS A 348 67.62 14.01 9.41
CA LYS A 348 68.34 15.17 9.96
C LYS A 348 69.34 14.76 11.04
N SER A 349 68.95 13.87 11.95
CA SER A 349 69.82 13.34 13.00
C SER A 349 70.99 12.49 12.46
N GLU A 350 70.81 11.76 11.35
CA GLU A 350 71.92 11.04 10.70
C GLU A 350 72.89 12.00 10.01
N LYS A 351 72.39 13.09 9.43
CA LYS A 351 73.24 14.09 8.78
C LYS A 351 74.10 14.86 9.78
N GLU A 352 73.53 15.24 10.92
CA GLU A 352 74.26 15.89 12.03
C GLU A 352 75.25 14.95 12.75
N LEU A 353 75.19 13.63 12.53
CA LEU A 353 76.16 12.68 13.10
C LEU A 353 77.38 12.45 12.19
N HIS A 354 77.29 12.85 10.92
CA HIS A 354 78.32 12.64 9.90
C HIS A 354 79.06 13.91 9.48
N ASP A 355 78.56 15.07 9.89
CA ASP A 355 79.27 16.35 9.89
C ASP A 355 79.92 16.57 11.27
#